data_AF-A0A9D6DZS7-F1
#
_entry.id   AF-A0A9D6DZS7-F1
#
_cell.length_a   1.000
_cell.length_b   1.000
_cell.length_c   1.000
_cell.angle_alpha   90.00
_cell.angle_beta   90.00
_cell.angle_gamma   90.00
#
_symmetry.space_group_name_H-M   'P 1'
#
loop_
_entity.id
_entity.type
_entity.pdbx_description
1 polymer ?
#
loop_
_entity_poly.entity_id
_entity_poly.type
_entity_poly.pdbx_seq_one_letter_code
_entity_poly.pdbx_strand_id
1 'polypeptide(L)'
;MKLNTGLKSRARTAMQRLGQARLRRGPADTALEVAIALEALLVDSPGEHTFKIGLRAALLVSNDLEQRRRSRAIIEAMYKIRSSLMHSGQSSDTCKVRGYGDLKTTEIVSEAMGITASVIQRVIGFGTTLDWGAIELSSPA
;
A
#
# COMPACT_ATOMS: atom_id res chain seq x y z
N MET A 1 15.01 -18.87 7.62
CA MET A 1 14.90 -18.15 6.33
C MET A 1 15.89 -16.98 6.32
N LYS A 2 16.85 -16.93 5.37
CA LYS A 2 17.80 -15.80 5.26
C LYS A 2 17.23 -14.77 4.28
N LEU A 3 16.81 -13.62 4.79
CA LEU A 3 16.44 -12.47 3.96
C LEU A 3 17.70 -11.80 3.40
N ASN A 4 17.65 -11.35 2.14
CA ASN A 4 18.66 -10.43 1.61
C ASN A 4 18.74 -9.18 2.51
N THR A 5 19.94 -8.70 2.82
CA THR A 5 20.20 -7.52 3.68
C THR A 5 19.42 -6.28 3.25
N GLY A 6 19.34 -6.01 1.94
CA GLY A 6 18.60 -4.87 1.39
C GLY A 6 17.09 -5.01 1.64
N LEU A 7 16.53 -6.18 1.36
CA LEU A 7 15.12 -6.48 1.61
C LEU A 7 14.77 -6.42 3.09
N LYS A 8 15.66 -6.94 3.96
CA LYS A 8 15.50 -6.89 5.42
C LYS A 8 15.40 -5.46 5.94
N SER A 9 16.22 -4.55 5.42
CA SER A 9 16.18 -3.14 5.79
C SER A 9 14.84 -2.49 5.40
N ARG A 10 14.42 -2.70 4.15
CA ARG A 10 13.17 -2.16 3.60
C ARG A 10 11.94 -2.70 4.34
N ALA A 11 11.89 -4.00 4.60
CA ALA A 11 10.81 -4.63 5.37
C ALA A 11 10.74 -4.09 6.80
N ARG A 12 11.89 -3.85 7.45
CA ARG A 12 11.93 -3.23 8.78
C ARG A 12 11.35 -1.82 8.76
N THR A 13 11.75 -0.99 7.79
CA THR A 13 11.18 0.35 7.62
C THR A 13 9.67 0.28 7.41
N ALA A 14 9.19 -0.59 6.52
CA ALA A 14 7.75 -0.75 6.27
C ALA A 14 6.97 -1.18 7.52
N MET A 15 7.49 -2.15 8.29
CA MET A 15 6.89 -2.57 9.56
C MET A 15 6.85 -1.46 10.60
N GLN A 16 7.94 -0.70 10.74
CA GLN A 16 8.00 0.44 11.67
C GLN A 16 6.94 1.49 11.31
N ARG A 17 6.82 1.82 10.02
CA ARG A 17 5.85 2.79 9.50
C ARG A 17 4.41 2.31 9.70
N LEU A 18 4.12 1.04 9.42
CA LEU A 18 2.81 0.45 9.72
C LEU A 18 2.50 0.48 11.24
N GLY A 19 3.50 0.28 12.09
CA GLY A 19 3.38 0.45 13.53
C GLY A 19 3.01 1.89 13.93
N GLN A 20 3.68 2.89 13.35
CA GLN A 20 3.36 4.30 13.57
C GLN A 20 1.96 4.65 13.07
N ALA A 21 1.52 4.11 11.93
CA ALA A 21 0.19 4.33 11.38
C ALA A 21 -0.93 3.99 12.39
N ARG A 22 -0.74 2.94 13.21
CA ARG A 22 -1.68 2.52 14.27
C ARG A 22 -1.77 3.51 15.44
N LEU A 23 -0.76 4.36 15.62
CA LEU A 23 -0.69 5.34 16.72
C LEU A 23 -1.15 6.73 16.29
N ARG A 24 -1.33 6.96 14.98
CA ARG A 24 -1.83 8.24 14.46
C ARG A 24 -3.30 8.44 14.84
N ARG A 25 -3.66 9.69 15.13
CA ARG A 25 -5.02 10.08 15.55
C ARG A 25 -5.95 10.33 14.37
N GLY A 26 -5.41 10.81 13.24
CA GLY A 26 -6.17 11.16 12.05
C GLY A 26 -5.97 10.17 10.90
N PRO A 27 -7.02 9.86 10.12
CA PRO A 27 -6.92 8.93 9.00
C PRO A 27 -5.94 9.41 7.93
N ALA A 28 -5.77 10.72 7.78
CA ALA A 28 -4.83 11.30 6.84
C ALA A 28 -3.35 11.08 7.24
N ASP A 29 -3.02 11.22 8.52
CA ASP A 29 -1.69 10.89 9.03
C ASP A 29 -1.42 9.38 8.96
N THR A 30 -2.42 8.56 9.24
CA THR A 30 -2.34 7.11 9.05
C THR A 30 -2.08 6.78 7.58
N ALA A 31 -2.78 7.42 6.63
CA ALA A 31 -2.54 7.26 5.20
C ALA A 31 -1.12 7.64 4.79
N LEU A 32 -0.55 8.71 5.38
CA LEU A 32 0.84 9.10 5.15
C LEU A 32 1.83 8.00 5.56
N GLU A 33 1.70 7.47 6.78
CA GLU A 33 2.58 6.39 7.25
C GLU A 33 2.41 5.11 6.42
N VAL A 34 1.18 4.76 6.04
CA VAL A 34 0.89 3.62 5.15
C VAL A 34 1.56 3.80 3.78
N ALA A 35 1.49 4.99 3.20
CA ALA A 35 2.15 5.27 1.92
C ALA A 35 3.67 5.15 2.01
N ILE A 36 4.30 5.66 3.07
CA ILE A 36 5.74 5.51 3.29
C ILE A 36 6.11 4.03 3.43
N ALA A 37 5.28 3.24 4.11
CA ALA A 37 5.51 1.80 4.25
C ALA A 37 5.49 1.07 2.90
N LEU A 38 4.51 1.37 2.05
CA LEU A 38 4.38 0.78 0.72
C LEU A 38 5.51 1.25 -0.21
N GLU A 39 5.84 2.53 -0.20
CA GLU A 39 6.94 3.08 -1.01
C GLU A 39 8.28 2.43 -0.64
N ALA A 40 8.59 2.37 0.66
CA ALA A 40 9.81 1.74 1.15
C ALA A 40 9.93 0.28 0.68
N LEU A 41 8.81 -0.44 0.53
CA LEU A 41 8.83 -1.87 0.22
C LEU A 41 8.67 -2.21 -1.27
N LEU A 42 7.93 -1.40 -2.02
CA LEU A 42 7.51 -1.74 -3.39
C LEU A 42 8.21 -0.90 -4.47
N VAL A 43 8.86 0.21 -4.11
CA VAL A 43 9.52 1.10 -5.09
C VAL A 43 11.00 0.78 -5.24
N ASP A 44 11.47 0.65 -6.47
CA ASP A 44 12.83 0.25 -6.85
C ASP A 44 13.64 1.35 -7.54
N SER A 45 12.99 2.42 -8.01
CA SER A 45 13.63 3.59 -8.61
C SER A 45 13.00 4.88 -8.09
N PRO A 46 13.63 6.06 -8.26
CA PRO A 46 12.98 7.35 -8.06
C PRO A 46 11.90 7.63 -9.12
N GLY A 47 10.87 8.44 -8.79
CA GLY A 47 9.79 8.83 -9.72
C GLY A 47 8.38 8.86 -9.10
N GLU A 48 7.34 9.01 -9.94
CA GLU A 48 5.94 8.90 -9.52
C GLU A 48 5.49 7.44 -9.55
N HIS A 49 5.21 6.86 -8.38
CA HIS A 49 4.99 5.42 -8.23
C HIS A 49 3.59 5.01 -7.79
N THR A 50 2.66 5.94 -7.59
CA THR A 50 1.31 5.66 -7.05
C THR A 50 0.60 4.54 -7.82
N PHE A 51 0.63 4.60 -9.15
CA PHE A 51 0.03 3.58 -10.02
C PHE A 51 0.71 2.21 -9.81
N LYS A 52 2.05 2.16 -9.85
CA LYS A 52 2.83 0.93 -9.70
C LYS A 52 2.61 0.31 -8.33
N ILE A 53 2.58 1.12 -7.28
CA ILE A 53 2.34 0.67 -5.91
C ILE A 53 0.95 0.05 -5.78
N GLY A 54 -0.09 0.69 -6.31
CA GLY A 54 -1.45 0.15 -6.29
C GLY A 54 -1.56 -1.19 -7.02
N LEU A 55 -0.90 -1.31 -8.19
CA LEU A 55 -0.85 -2.57 -8.95
C LEU A 55 -0.08 -3.66 -8.19
N ARG A 56 1.15 -3.37 -7.76
CA ARG A 56 2.03 -4.31 -7.06
C ARG A 56 1.42 -4.80 -5.74
N ALA A 57 0.80 -3.91 -4.98
CA ALA A 57 0.08 -4.28 -3.75
C ALA A 57 -1.08 -5.25 -4.07
N ALA A 58 -1.90 -4.95 -5.08
CA ALA A 58 -3.02 -5.81 -5.47
C ALA A 58 -2.57 -7.19 -5.95
N LEU A 59 -1.58 -7.25 -6.86
CA LEU A 59 -0.98 -8.51 -7.33
C LEU A 59 -0.42 -9.31 -6.17
N LEU A 60 0.23 -8.63 -5.22
CA LEU A 60 0.77 -9.30 -4.08
C LEU A 60 -0.30 -9.82 -3.15
N VAL A 61 -1.46 -9.21 -2.92
CA VAL A 61 -2.39 -9.64 -1.84
C VAL A 61 -3.56 -10.52 -2.27
N SER A 62 -3.83 -10.66 -3.57
CA SER A 62 -4.96 -11.49 -4.01
C SER A 62 -4.67 -12.33 -5.24
N ASN A 63 -5.32 -13.49 -5.27
CA ASN A 63 -5.35 -14.41 -6.41
C ASN A 63 -6.61 -14.21 -7.27
N ASP A 64 -7.59 -13.47 -6.76
CA ASP A 64 -8.86 -13.19 -7.44
C ASP A 64 -8.87 -11.79 -8.07
N LEU A 65 -9.44 -11.68 -9.26
CA LEU A 65 -9.46 -10.43 -10.03
C LEU A 65 -10.28 -9.34 -9.31
N GLU A 66 -11.42 -9.68 -8.72
CA GLU A 66 -12.28 -8.71 -8.04
C GLU A 66 -11.62 -8.17 -6.78
N GLN A 67 -11.03 -9.05 -5.98
CA GLN A 67 -10.22 -8.65 -4.84
C GLN A 67 -9.01 -7.78 -5.24
N ARG A 68 -8.32 -8.10 -6.35
CA ARG A 68 -7.24 -7.24 -6.88
C ARG A 68 -7.77 -5.84 -7.23
N ARG A 69 -8.92 -5.76 -7.90
CA ARG A 69 -9.58 -4.50 -8.25
C ARG A 69 -9.90 -3.69 -6.98
N ARG A 70 -10.44 -4.35 -5.95
CA ARG A 70 -10.72 -3.72 -4.66
C ARG A 70 -9.46 -3.21 -3.98
N SER A 71 -8.46 -4.06 -3.77
CA SER A 71 -7.22 -3.68 -3.10
C SER A 71 -6.56 -2.50 -3.81
N ARG A 72 -6.50 -2.54 -5.14
CA ARG A 72 -5.98 -1.43 -5.94
C ARG A 72 -6.78 -0.14 -5.72
N ALA A 73 -8.11 -0.21 -5.80
CA ALA A 73 -8.97 0.96 -5.63
C ALA A 73 -8.83 1.58 -4.23
N ILE A 74 -8.68 0.76 -3.19
CA ILE A 74 -8.45 1.19 -1.82
C ILE A 74 -7.09 1.87 -1.67
N ILE A 75 -6.02 1.30 -2.21
CA ILE A 75 -4.69 1.92 -2.19
C ILE A 75 -4.71 3.25 -2.95
N GLU A 76 -5.31 3.31 -4.15
CA GLU A 76 -5.45 4.56 -4.90
C GLU A 76 -6.22 5.64 -4.11
N ALA A 77 -7.30 5.27 -3.42
CA ALA A 77 -8.06 6.19 -2.57
C ALA A 77 -7.25 6.66 -1.35
N MET A 78 -6.50 5.78 -0.70
CA MET A 78 -5.58 6.12 0.39
C MET A 78 -4.54 7.16 -0.06
N TYR A 79 -3.97 7.00 -1.26
CA TYR A 79 -3.04 7.99 -1.83
C TYR A 79 -3.69 9.36 -2.07
N LYS A 80 -4.97 9.40 -2.48
CA LYS A 80 -5.73 10.66 -2.61
C LYS A 80 -5.93 11.34 -1.26
N ILE A 81 -6.27 10.57 -0.22
CA ILE A 81 -6.44 11.09 1.15
C ILE A 81 -5.14 11.72 1.64
N ARG A 82 -3.99 11.03 1.46
CA ARG A 82 -2.66 11.56 1.78
C ARG A 82 -2.36 12.86 1.00
N SER A 83 -2.62 12.86 -0.31
CA SER A 83 -2.37 14.03 -1.16
C SER A 83 -3.22 15.23 -0.73
N SER A 84 -4.50 15.00 -0.38
CA SER A 84 -5.39 16.04 0.15
C SER A 84 -4.82 16.70 1.40
N LEU A 85 -4.30 15.90 2.35
CA LEU A 85 -3.67 16.43 3.57
C LEU A 85 -2.50 17.35 3.23
N MET A 86 -1.60 16.92 2.34
CA MET A 86 -0.41 17.67 1.98
C MET A 86 -0.71 19.00 1.28
N HIS A 87 -1.79 19.07 0.51
CA HIS A 87 -2.12 20.27 -0.27
C HIS A 87 -3.15 21.19 0.38
N SER A 88 -4.09 20.65 1.15
CA SER A 88 -5.22 21.42 1.71
C SER A 88 -5.21 21.53 3.23
N GLY A 89 -4.39 20.74 3.92
CA GLY A 89 -4.43 20.61 5.39
C GLY A 89 -5.75 20.05 5.94
N GLN A 90 -6.69 19.67 5.07
CA GLN A 90 -8.00 19.15 5.42
C GLN A 90 -8.17 17.73 4.85
N SER A 91 -8.87 16.89 5.62
CA SER A 91 -9.31 15.58 5.17
C SER A 91 -10.83 15.53 5.19
N SER A 92 -11.44 15.25 4.04
CA SER A 92 -12.87 14.90 3.96
C SER A 92 -13.14 13.63 4.76
N ASP A 93 -14.33 13.54 5.38
CA ASP A 93 -14.78 12.33 6.08
C ASP A 93 -15.03 11.15 5.12
N THR A 94 -15.23 11.45 3.84
CA THR A 94 -15.44 10.46 2.78
C THR A 94 -14.50 10.68 1.60
N CYS A 95 -14.23 9.62 0.85
CA CYS A 95 -13.44 9.67 -0.37
C CYS A 95 -14.01 8.72 -1.43
N LYS A 96 -14.05 9.19 -2.68
CA LYS A 96 -14.53 8.41 -3.82
C LYS A 96 -13.56 7.29 -4.18
N VAL A 97 -14.05 6.05 -4.07
CA VAL A 97 -13.34 4.82 -4.42
C VAL A 97 -13.85 4.31 -5.77
N ARG A 98 -12.92 4.12 -6.72
CA ARG A 98 -13.27 3.72 -8.10
C ARG A 98 -13.98 2.36 -8.10
N GLY A 99 -15.20 2.31 -8.62
CA GLY A 99 -16.01 1.09 -8.69
C GLY A 99 -16.80 0.78 -7.42
N TYR A 100 -16.64 1.56 -6.35
CA TYR A 100 -17.26 1.30 -5.04
C TYR A 100 -17.99 2.50 -4.42
N GLY A 101 -18.00 3.66 -5.10
CA GLY A 101 -18.68 4.87 -4.60
C GLY A 101 -17.89 5.59 -3.51
N ASP A 102 -18.57 6.38 -2.70
CA ASP A 102 -17.93 7.12 -1.60
C ASP A 102 -17.88 6.25 -0.34
N LEU A 103 -16.68 6.06 0.20
CA LEU A 103 -16.44 5.33 1.44
C LEU A 103 -15.89 6.27 2.50
N LYS A 104 -16.05 5.90 3.78
CA LYS A 104 -15.46 6.69 4.87
C LYS A 104 -13.93 6.62 4.80
N THR A 105 -13.29 7.76 4.99
CA THR A 105 -11.83 7.89 5.00
C THR A 105 -11.19 6.95 6.03
N THR A 106 -11.83 6.77 7.19
CA THR A 106 -11.39 5.82 8.22
C THR A 106 -11.44 4.36 7.77
N GLU A 107 -12.48 3.96 7.05
CA GLU A 107 -12.65 2.60 6.50
C GLU A 107 -11.60 2.32 5.42
N ILE A 108 -11.41 3.26 4.49
CA ILE A 108 -10.40 3.15 3.42
C ILE A 108 -9.00 2.95 4.01
N VAL A 109 -8.66 3.75 5.01
CA VAL A 109 -7.33 3.72 5.63
C VAL A 109 -7.14 2.46 6.46
N SER A 110 -8.16 2.01 7.19
CA SER A 110 -8.14 0.74 7.92
C SER A 110 -7.91 -0.44 6.97
N GLU A 111 -8.64 -0.48 5.84
CA GLU A 111 -8.48 -1.51 4.82
C GLU A 111 -7.09 -1.44 4.16
N ALA A 112 -6.58 -0.24 3.87
CA ALA A 112 -5.23 -0.04 3.34
C ALA A 112 -4.13 -0.51 4.31
N MET A 113 -4.31 -0.34 5.63
CA MET A 113 -3.40 -0.90 6.64
C MET A 113 -3.39 -2.43 6.61
N GLY A 114 -4.56 -3.05 6.46
CA GLY A 114 -4.70 -4.50 6.31
C GLY A 114 -3.97 -5.02 5.07
N ILE A 115 -4.22 -4.40 3.91
CA ILE A 115 -3.51 -4.70 2.66
C ILE A 115 -2.00 -4.57 2.84
N THR A 116 -1.54 -3.47 3.46
CA THR A 116 -0.11 -3.22 3.68
C THR A 116 0.52 -4.28 4.58
N ALA A 117 -0.18 -4.74 5.63
CA ALA A 117 0.29 -5.83 6.47
C ALA A 117 0.46 -7.13 5.66
N SER A 118 -0.52 -7.47 4.83
CA SER A 118 -0.44 -8.65 3.95
C SER A 118 0.68 -8.54 2.91
N VAL A 119 0.90 -7.35 2.34
CA VAL A 119 2.02 -7.07 1.45
C VAL A 119 3.36 -7.33 2.16
N ILE A 120 3.55 -6.77 3.36
CA ILE A 120 4.77 -6.98 4.16
C ILE A 120 5.00 -8.46 4.41
N GLN A 121 3.97 -9.19 4.84
CA GLN A 121 4.05 -10.63 5.12
C GLN A 121 4.46 -11.41 3.87
N ARG A 122 3.85 -11.14 2.71
CA ARG A 122 4.15 -11.84 1.47
C ARG A 122 5.56 -11.53 0.98
N VAL A 123 5.98 -10.26 0.99
CA VAL A 123 7.35 -9.85 0.62
C VAL A 123 8.39 -10.53 1.52
N ILE A 124 8.14 -10.59 2.83
CA ILE A 124 9.01 -11.34 3.75
C ILE A 124 9.01 -12.83 3.37
N GLY A 125 7.84 -13.43 3.14
CA GLY A 125 7.69 -14.84 2.79
C GLY A 125 8.46 -15.26 1.54
N PHE A 126 8.61 -14.38 0.54
CA PHE A 126 9.44 -14.67 -0.64
C PHE A 126 10.94 -14.77 -0.31
N GLY A 127 11.43 -14.11 0.73
CA GLY A 127 12.82 -14.23 1.18
C GLY A 127 13.88 -13.51 0.32
N THR A 128 13.55 -13.18 -0.93
CA THR A 128 14.43 -12.57 -1.94
C THR A 128 13.80 -11.32 -2.57
N THR A 129 14.61 -10.52 -3.26
CA THR A 129 14.14 -9.40 -4.07
C THR A 129 13.14 -9.90 -5.11
N LEU A 130 12.01 -9.20 -5.24
CA LEU A 130 10.99 -9.50 -6.23
C LEU A 130 11.40 -8.97 -7.60
N ASP A 131 11.30 -9.83 -8.61
CA ASP A 131 11.36 -9.40 -10.01
C ASP A 131 9.99 -8.87 -10.42
N TRP A 132 9.80 -7.56 -10.29
CA TRP A 132 8.55 -6.92 -10.64
C TRP A 132 8.20 -7.03 -12.12
N GLY A 133 9.20 -7.08 -13.01
CA GLY A 133 8.95 -7.25 -14.43
C GLY A 133 8.31 -8.61 -14.71
N ALA A 134 8.86 -9.67 -14.13
CA ALA A 134 8.28 -11.01 -14.23
C ALA A 134 6.88 -11.10 -13.58
N ILE A 135 6.68 -10.48 -12.42
CA ILE A 135 5.40 -10.51 -11.69
C ILE A 135 4.31 -9.72 -12.41
N GLU A 136 4.63 -8.56 -12.98
CA GLU A 136 3.65 -7.71 -13.68
C GLU A 136 3.25 -8.31 -15.04
N LEU A 137 4.16 -9.04 -15.69
CA LEU A 137 3.92 -9.70 -16.99
C LEU A 137 3.32 -11.10 -16.85
N SER A 138 3.55 -11.79 -15.74
CA SER A 138 2.84 -13.03 -15.45
C SER A 138 1.40 -12.69 -15.11
N SER A 139 0.49 -12.97 -16.04
CA SER A 139 -0.93 -13.00 -15.70
C SER A 139 -1.06 -13.99 -14.54
N PRO A 140 -1.48 -13.58 -13.35
CA PRO A 140 -1.51 -14.52 -12.26
C PRO A 140 -2.68 -15.48 -12.53
N ALA A 141 -2.34 -16.77 -12.65
CA ALA A 141 -3.31 -17.85 -12.78
C ALA A 141 -4.31 -17.86 -11.62
#